data_AF-A0A941S6A2-F1
#
_entry.id   AF-A0A941S6A2-F1
#
_cell.length_a   1.000
_cell.length_b   1.000
_cell.length_c   1.000
_cell.angle_alpha   90.00
_cell.angle_beta   90.00
_cell.angle_gamma   90.00
#
_symmetry.space_group_name_H-M   'P 1'
#
loop_
_entity.id
_entity.type
_entity.pdbx_description
1 polymer ?
#
loop_
_entity_poly.entity_id
_entity_poly.type
_entity_poly.pdbx_seq_one_letter_code
_entity_poly.pdbx_strand_id
1 'polypeptide(L)'
;LARALESLAEEGVTQLFKPQIGSQWIVGVVGMLQLDVLKSRLVAEYGLDADLEMAPYDAARWLSGTDAELEKFAAANRGGMAADRDGAPVFLAKSAWEMGYVAEKFPNVKFLKTRERHEVHAES
;
A
#
# COMPACT_ATOMS: atom_id res chain seq x y z
N LEU A 1 -5.19 16.26 -4.87
CA LEU A 1 -5.41 15.05 -4.05
C LEU A 1 -4.15 14.22 -3.84
N ALA A 2 -3.56 13.60 -4.87
CA ALA A 2 -2.37 12.72 -4.70
C ALA A 2 -1.22 13.36 -3.90
N ARG A 3 -0.83 14.60 -4.22
CA ARG A 3 0.23 15.32 -3.47
C ARG A 3 -0.10 15.59 -1.99
N ALA A 4 -1.37 15.84 -1.68
CA ALA A 4 -1.82 16.04 -0.30
C ALA A 4 -1.79 14.71 0.46
N LEU A 5 -2.24 13.62 -0.18
CA LEU A 5 -2.13 12.27 0.39
C LEU A 5 -0.67 11.89 0.63
N GLU A 6 0.23 12.15 -0.33
CA GLU A 6 1.67 11.89 -0.20
C GLU A 6 2.26 12.60 1.03
N SER A 7 1.96 13.91 1.18
CA SER A 7 2.38 14.70 2.35
C SER A 7 1.86 14.13 3.67
N LEU A 8 0.58 13.74 3.72
CA LEU A 8 -0.02 13.17 4.94
C LEU A 8 0.52 11.76 5.27
N ALA A 9 0.97 11.02 4.26
CA ALA A 9 1.63 9.71 4.43
C ALA A 9 3.11 9.84 4.85
N GLU A 10 3.76 10.95 4.52
CA GLU A 10 5.09 11.29 5.05
C GLU A 10 5.08 11.45 6.56
N GLU A 11 4.00 12.01 7.11
CA GLU A 11 3.81 12.18 8.55
C GLU A 11 3.44 10.87 9.29
N GLY A 12 3.36 9.75 8.57
CA GLY A 12 3.13 8.41 9.16
C GLY A 12 1.70 8.15 9.62
N VAL A 13 0.75 9.02 9.27
CA VAL A 13 -0.67 8.86 9.66
C VAL A 13 -1.33 7.72 8.88
N THR A 14 -0.94 7.54 7.62
CA THR A 14 -1.52 6.54 6.70
C THR A 14 -0.46 5.98 5.76
N GLN A 15 -0.75 4.83 5.15
CA GLN A 15 0.06 4.25 4.08
C GLN A 15 -0.62 4.49 2.73
N LEU A 16 0.15 4.72 1.68
CA LEU A 16 -0.36 4.84 0.32
C LEU A 16 0.14 3.71 -0.55
N PHE A 17 -0.77 3.15 -1.32
CA PHE A 17 -0.49 2.11 -2.29
C PHE A 17 -1.02 2.53 -3.66
N LYS A 18 -0.20 2.34 -4.68
CA LYS A 18 -0.54 2.52 -6.08
C LYS A 18 -0.71 1.15 -6.74
N PRO A 19 -1.95 0.71 -7.04
CA PRO A 19 -2.19 -0.53 -7.75
C PRO A 19 -1.48 -0.55 -9.11
N GLN A 20 -1.01 -1.72 -9.52
CA GLN A 20 -0.51 -1.91 -10.88
C GLN A 20 -1.64 -1.84 -11.92
N ILE A 21 -2.84 -2.26 -11.52
CA ILE A 21 -4.05 -2.21 -12.34
C ILE A 21 -5.02 -1.21 -11.70
N GLY A 22 -5.38 -0.18 -12.47
CA GLY A 22 -6.19 0.94 -12.00
C GLY A 22 -5.36 2.21 -11.75
N SER A 23 -6.04 3.35 -11.69
CA SER A 23 -5.41 4.67 -11.51
C SER A 23 -5.61 5.27 -10.12
N GLN A 24 -6.49 4.67 -9.32
CA GLN A 24 -6.86 5.19 -8.01
C GLN A 24 -5.85 4.78 -6.94
N TRP A 25 -5.48 5.73 -6.10
CA TRP A 25 -4.65 5.47 -4.93
C TRP A 25 -5.46 4.77 -3.85
N ILE A 26 -4.83 3.85 -3.14
CA ILE A 26 -5.41 3.16 -2.00
C ILE A 26 -4.73 3.66 -0.74
N VAL A 27 -5.54 4.11 0.22
CA VAL A 27 -5.07 4.50 1.55
C VAL A 27 -5.21 3.31 2.49
N GLY A 28 -4.08 2.83 3.00
CA GLY A 28 -4.03 1.83 4.06
C GLY A 28 -4.05 2.50 5.45
N VAL A 29 -4.98 2.06 6.29
CA VAL A 29 -5.08 2.47 7.70
C VAL A 29 -5.12 1.25 8.61
N VAL A 30 -4.63 1.39 9.84
CA VAL A 30 -4.73 0.35 10.87
C VAL A 30 -6.09 0.39 11.59
N GLY A 31 -6.74 1.55 11.62
CA GLY A 31 -8.07 1.73 12.20
C GLY A 31 -8.82 2.93 11.62
N MET A 32 -10.15 2.95 11.79
CA MET A 32 -11.04 3.96 11.19
C MET A 32 -10.71 5.39 11.60
N LEU A 33 -10.22 5.61 12.83
CA LEU A 33 -9.87 6.96 13.29
C LEU A 33 -8.80 7.63 12.42
N GLN A 34 -7.84 6.87 11.88
CA GLN A 34 -6.84 7.43 10.97
C GLN A 34 -7.46 7.93 9.67
N LEU A 35 -8.54 7.29 9.22
CA LEU A 35 -9.30 7.71 8.04
C LEU A 35 -10.03 9.03 8.32
N ASP A 36 -10.68 9.16 9.48
CA ASP A 36 -11.38 10.38 9.88
C ASP A 36 -10.41 11.55 10.04
N VAL A 37 -9.24 11.31 10.65
CA VAL A 37 -8.17 12.29 10.77
C VAL A 37 -7.66 12.72 9.38
N LEU A 38 -7.42 11.77 8.48
CA LEU A 38 -6.99 12.07 7.10
C LEU A 38 -8.00 12.98 6.39
N LYS A 39 -9.29 12.64 6.42
CA LYS A 39 -10.36 13.45 5.80
C LYS A 39 -10.40 14.85 6.39
N SER A 40 -10.37 14.97 7.72
CA SER A 40 -10.38 16.27 8.39
C SER A 40 -9.19 17.15 7.98
N ARG A 41 -7.99 16.56 7.84
CA ARG A 41 -6.78 17.28 7.44
C ARG A 41 -6.80 17.69 5.97
N LEU A 42 -7.30 16.84 5.07
CA LEU A 42 -7.44 17.18 3.66
C LEU A 42 -8.30 18.44 3.45
N VAL A 43 -9.39 18.57 4.22
CA VAL A 43 -10.24 19.76 4.19
C VAL A 43 -9.54 20.95 4.83
N ALA A 44 -8.98 20.78 6.04
CA ALA A 44 -8.42 21.88 6.82
C ALA A 44 -7.12 22.46 6.23
N GLU A 45 -6.22 21.62 5.70
CA GLU A 45 -4.89 22.03 5.23
C GLU A 45 -4.85 22.31 3.73
N TYR A 46 -5.68 21.61 2.95
CA TYR A 46 -5.63 21.68 1.49
C TYR A 46 -6.94 22.15 0.83
N GLY A 47 -8.02 22.34 1.61
CA GLY A 47 -9.33 22.69 1.07
C GLY A 47 -9.91 21.61 0.15
N LEU A 48 -9.43 20.36 0.27
CA LEU A 48 -9.84 19.26 -0.59
C LEU A 48 -10.91 18.43 0.12
N ASP A 49 -12.10 18.38 -0.48
CA ASP A 49 -13.11 17.39 -0.12
C ASP A 49 -12.83 16.11 -0.91
N ALA A 50 -12.58 15.01 -0.20
CA ALA A 50 -12.13 13.75 -0.78
C ALA A 50 -13.11 12.63 -0.42
N ASP A 51 -13.77 12.09 -1.44
CA ASP A 51 -14.57 10.89 -1.31
C ASP A 51 -13.66 9.66 -1.23
N LEU A 52 -13.78 8.94 -0.12
CA LEU A 52 -13.06 7.69 0.12
C LEU A 52 -14.05 6.54 0.09
N GLU A 53 -13.83 5.63 -0.84
CA GLU A 53 -14.58 4.38 -0.97
C GLU A 53 -13.78 3.22 -0.37
N MET A 54 -14.48 2.22 0.15
CA MET A 54 -13.83 0.99 0.61
C MET A 54 -13.21 0.25 -0.58
N ALA A 55 -11.90 0.04 -0.52
CA ALA A 55 -11.22 -0.82 -1.45
C ALA A 55 -11.61 -2.30 -1.21
N PRO A 56 -11.59 -3.16 -2.25
CA PRO A 56 -11.97 -4.58 -2.13
C PRO A 56 -10.86 -5.44 -1.49
N TYR A 57 -10.07 -4.89 -0.56
CA TYR A 57 -8.91 -5.53 0.04
C TYR A 57 -8.94 -5.44 1.56
N ASP A 58 -8.61 -6.54 2.21
CA ASP A 58 -8.61 -6.69 3.67
C ASP A 58 -7.19 -6.61 4.25
N ALA A 59 -6.15 -6.88 3.44
CA ALA A 59 -4.78 -6.91 3.91
C ALA A 59 -3.77 -6.45 2.86
N ALA A 60 -2.76 -5.71 3.30
CA ALA A 60 -1.57 -5.36 2.53
C ALA A 60 -0.32 -5.98 3.16
N ARG A 61 0.59 -6.52 2.33
CA ARG A 61 1.89 -7.04 2.75
C ARG A 61 2.98 -6.60 1.78
N TRP A 62 4.11 -6.16 2.32
CA TRP A 62 5.28 -5.87 1.49
C TRP A 62 5.93 -7.16 1.00
N LEU A 63 6.30 -7.11 -0.27
CA LEU A 63 7.10 -8.05 -1.06
C LEU A 63 8.55 -8.11 -0.57
N SER A 64 9.10 -9.28 -0.24
CA SER A 64 10.56 -9.45 -0.15
C SER A 64 10.99 -10.81 -0.70
N GLY A 65 12.03 -10.81 -1.52
CA GLY A 65 12.54 -11.99 -2.24
C GLY A 65 13.58 -11.55 -3.27
N THR A 66 14.08 -12.49 -4.06
CA THR A 66 14.90 -12.14 -5.24
C THR A 66 14.03 -11.52 -6.34
N ASP A 67 14.62 -10.72 -7.23
CA ASP A 67 13.88 -10.07 -8.33
C ASP A 67 13.11 -11.09 -9.17
N ALA A 68 13.73 -12.23 -9.51
CA ALA A 68 13.10 -13.29 -10.29
C ALA A 68 11.87 -13.90 -9.57
N GLU A 69 11.91 -14.03 -8.24
CA GLU A 69 10.79 -14.54 -7.46
C GLU A 69 9.65 -13.52 -7.39
N LEU A 70 9.99 -12.24 -7.20
CA LEU A 70 9.03 -11.16 -7.15
C LEU A 70 8.36 -10.93 -8.52
N GLU A 71 9.10 -11.03 -9.62
CA GLU A 71 8.55 -10.96 -10.98
C GLU A 71 7.59 -12.12 -11.24
N LYS A 72 7.98 -13.35 -10.91
CA LYS A 72 7.13 -14.53 -11.04
C LYS A 72 5.85 -14.39 -10.20
N PHE A 73 5.98 -13.88 -8.98
CA PHE A 73 4.86 -13.59 -8.09
C PHE A 73 3.91 -12.56 -8.70
N ALA A 74 4.45 -11.41 -9.14
CA ALA A 74 3.68 -10.32 -9.70
C ALA A 74 2.96 -10.74 -10.98
N ALA A 75 3.61 -11.53 -11.83
CA ALA A 75 3.00 -12.08 -13.04
C ALA A 75 1.78 -12.97 -12.76
N ALA A 76 1.82 -13.77 -11.69
CA ALA A 76 0.73 -14.65 -11.30
C ALA A 76 -0.40 -13.95 -10.53
N ASN A 77 -0.11 -12.84 -9.84
CA ASN A 77 -1.02 -12.18 -8.90
C ASN A 77 -1.33 -10.72 -9.26
N ARG A 78 -1.23 -10.34 -10.55
CA ARG A 78 -1.32 -8.96 -11.05
C ARG A 78 -2.47 -8.14 -10.47
N GLY A 79 -3.64 -8.77 -10.28
CA GLY A 79 -4.84 -8.09 -9.76
C GLY A 79 -4.68 -7.52 -8.35
N GLY A 80 -3.84 -8.12 -7.51
CA GLY A 80 -3.56 -7.65 -6.16
C GLY A 80 -2.21 -6.93 -6.03
N MET A 81 -1.48 -6.71 -7.12
CA MET A 81 -0.17 -6.06 -7.05
C MET A 81 -0.31 -4.54 -6.96
N ALA A 82 0.48 -3.96 -6.08
CA ALA A 82 0.64 -2.52 -5.92
C ALA A 82 2.11 -2.19 -5.60
N ALA A 83 2.42 -0.90 -5.59
CA ALA A 83 3.65 -0.37 -5.01
C ALA A 83 3.30 0.60 -3.88
N ASP A 84 4.12 0.67 -2.85
CA ASP A 84 4.06 1.80 -1.92
C ASP A 84 4.64 3.08 -2.56
N ARG A 85 4.62 4.17 -1.80
CA ARG A 85 5.17 5.47 -2.23
C ARG A 85 6.65 5.43 -2.64
N ASP A 86 7.43 4.51 -2.06
CA ASP A 86 8.87 4.37 -2.26
C ASP A 86 9.15 3.35 -3.39
N GLY A 87 8.10 2.87 -4.08
CA GLY A 87 8.18 1.91 -5.17
C GLY A 87 8.32 0.45 -4.71
N ALA A 88 8.27 0.18 -3.40
CA ALA A 88 8.40 -1.18 -2.89
C ALA A 88 7.16 -2.01 -3.26
N PRO A 89 7.33 -3.26 -3.71
CA PRO A 89 6.21 -4.10 -4.12
C PRO A 89 5.34 -4.45 -2.91
N VAL A 90 4.02 -4.35 -3.10
CA VAL A 90 2.99 -4.67 -2.11
C VAL A 90 1.97 -5.60 -2.74
N PHE A 91 1.56 -6.62 -2.00
CA PHE A 91 0.42 -7.45 -2.34
C PHE A 91 -0.80 -7.08 -1.48
N LEU A 92 -1.89 -6.76 -2.17
CA LEU A 92 -3.20 -6.44 -1.62
C LEU A 92 -4.10 -7.67 -1.77
N ALA A 93 -4.40 -8.33 -0.65
CA ALA A 93 -5.28 -9.49 -0.62
C ALA A 93 -6.70 -9.09 -0.21
N LYS A 94 -7.67 -9.76 -0.81
CA LYS A 94 -9.10 -9.65 -0.53
C LYS A 94 -9.50 -10.34 0.77
N SER A 95 -8.63 -11.21 1.32
CA SER A 95 -8.88 -11.89 2.58
C SER A 95 -7.59 -12.47 3.18
N ALA A 96 -7.64 -12.83 4.47
CA ALA A 96 -6.55 -13.56 5.13
C ALA A 96 -6.34 -14.97 4.52
N TRP A 97 -7.39 -15.60 4.01
CA TRP A 97 -7.30 -16.92 3.36
C TRP A 97 -6.52 -16.84 2.04
N GLU A 98 -6.83 -15.85 1.19
CA GLU A 98 -6.09 -15.63 -0.06
C GLU A 98 -4.61 -15.37 0.22
N MET A 99 -4.31 -14.57 1.24
CA MET A 99 -2.92 -14.31 1.68
C MET A 99 -2.19 -15.62 2.02
N GLY A 100 -2.82 -16.51 2.80
CA GLY A 100 -2.25 -17.81 3.15
C GLY A 100 -2.04 -18.72 1.94
N TYR A 101 -3.07 -18.86 1.12
CA TYR A 101 -3.03 -19.70 -0.09
C TYR A 101 -1.93 -19.27 -1.07
N VAL A 102 -1.78 -17.97 -1.28
CA VAL A 102 -0.77 -17.41 -2.17
C VAL A 102 0.63 -17.56 -1.56
N ALA A 103 0.80 -17.37 -0.25
CA ALA A 103 2.08 -17.58 0.44
C ALA A 103 2.56 -19.04 0.34
N GLU A 104 1.66 -20.03 0.42
CA GLU A 104 2.00 -21.45 0.25
C GLU A 104 2.50 -21.77 -1.17
N LYS A 105 1.95 -21.11 -2.20
CA LYS A 105 2.38 -21.29 -3.60
C LYS A 105 3.72 -20.64 -3.92
N PHE A 106 4.10 -19.62 -3.15
CA PHE A 106 5.31 -18.83 -3.37
C PHE A 106 6.16 -18.81 -2.08
N PRO A 107 6.66 -19.98 -1.63
CA PRO A 107 7.30 -20.11 -0.31
C PRO A 107 8.59 -19.29 -0.16
N ASN A 108 9.23 -18.91 -1.27
CA ASN A 108 10.43 -18.09 -1.25
C ASN A 108 10.15 -16.58 -1.18
N VAL A 109 8.90 -16.17 -1.40
CA VAL A 109 8.49 -14.77 -1.25
C VAL A 109 8.04 -14.55 0.19
N LYS A 110 8.68 -13.59 0.86
CA LYS A 110 8.33 -13.18 2.22
C LYS A 110 7.27 -12.09 2.18
N PHE A 111 6.26 -12.25 3.03
CA PHE A 111 5.15 -11.31 3.19
C PHE A 111 5.31 -10.54 4.50
N LEU A 112 5.78 -9.30 4.42
CA LEU A 112 6.10 -8.51 5.60
C LEU A 112 4.89 -7.71 6.07
N LYS A 113 4.62 -7.76 7.39
CA LYS A 113 3.54 -6.98 8.05
C LYS A 113 3.94 -5.52 8.25
N THR A 114 5.24 -5.27 8.39
CA THR A 114 5.85 -3.96 8.60
C THR A 114 7.07 -3.87 7.70
N ARG A 115 7.44 -2.66 7.32
CA ARG A 115 8.67 -2.35 6.61
C ARG A 115 9.33 -1.17 7.31
N GLU A 116 10.62 -1.27 7.60
CA GLU A 116 11.37 -0.14 8.13
C GLU A 116 11.46 0.94 7.05
N ARG A 117 11.11 2.16 7.43
CA ARG A 117 11.23 3.33 6.58
C ARG A 117 12.71 3.71 6.57
N HIS A 118 13.43 3.35 5.51
CA HIS A 118 14.73 3.98 5.29
C HIS A 118 14.44 5.43 4.88
N GLU A 119 14.86 6.40 5.70
CA GLU A 119 14.98 7.77 5.26
C GLU A 119 15.97 7.78 4.09
N VAL A 120 15.47 7.89 2.87
CA VAL A 120 16.29 8.36 1.76
C VAL A 120 16.56 9.83 2.04
N HIS A 121 17.59 10.09 2.83
CA HIS A 121 18.28 11.37 2.75
C HIS A 121 18.63 11.58 1.28
N ALA A 122 18.07 12.64 0.72
CA ALA A 122 18.42 13.13 -0.60
C ALA A 122 19.95 13.27 -0.66
N GLU A 123 20.58 12.46 -1.50
CA GLU A 123 21.95 12.71 -1.92
C GLU A 123 21.95 13.04 -3.41
N SER A 124 22.19 14.34 -3.64
CA SER A 124 22.67 15.05 -4.83
C SER A 124 21.69 15.36 -5.95
#